data_AF-A0A954UXK6-F1
#
_entry.id   AF-A0A954UXK6-F1
#
_cell.length_a   1.000
_cell.length_b   1.000
_cell.length_c   1.000
_cell.angle_alpha   90.00
_cell.angle_beta   90.00
_cell.angle_gamma   90.00
#
_symmetry.space_group_name_H-M   'P 1'
#
loop_
_entity.id
_entity.type
_entity.pdbx_description
1 polymer ?
#
loop_
_entity_poly.entity_id
_entity_poly.type
_entity_poly.pdbx_seq_one_letter_code
_entity_poly.pdbx_strand_id
1 'polypeptide(L)'
;MNLFHIAWRNVQQRGLASLLTMLSMALGVALVVLVLGIGWVISESFARNSNVGYNLIVGAKGGSLQLTLNTVFYLSKPIEVLPYEEYL
;
A
#
# COMPACT_ATOMS: atom_id res chain seq x y z
N MET A 1 37.99 5.87 28.07
CA MET A 1 36.62 6.01 28.60
C MET A 1 35.70 6.33 27.42
N ASN A 2 34.79 5.43 27.06
CA ASN A 2 34.10 5.51 25.77
C ASN A 2 32.81 6.36 25.90
N LEU A 3 32.70 7.46 25.13
CA LEU A 3 31.55 8.38 25.19
C LEU A 3 30.22 7.68 24.90
N PHE A 4 30.24 6.67 24.02
CA PHE A 4 29.08 5.84 23.71
C PHE A 4 28.49 5.15 24.94
N HIS A 5 29.34 4.73 25.89
CA HIS A 5 28.90 4.08 27.12
C HIS A 5 28.22 5.08 28.08
N ILE A 6 28.65 6.34 28.08
CA ILE A 6 28.05 7.41 28.91
C ILE A 6 26.69 7.81 28.34
N ALA A 7 26.57 7.95 27.01
CA ALA A 7 25.31 8.23 26.33
C ALA A 7 24.26 7.14 26.59
N TRP A 8 24.65 5.86 26.48
CA TRP A 8 23.76 4.72 26.75
C TRP A 8 23.28 4.68 28.21
N ARG A 9 24.17 4.99 29.16
CA ARG A 9 23.83 5.05 30.59
C ARG A 9 22.90 6.22 30.91
N ASN A 10 23.02 7.35 30.21
CA ASN A 10 22.16 8.52 30.39
C ASN A 10 20.72 8.27 29.89
N VAL A 11 20.59 7.59 28.74
CA VAL A 11 19.29 7.12 28.21
C VAL A 11 18.61 6.16 29.20
N GLN A 12 19.35 5.27 29.87
CA GLN A 12 18.78 4.39 30.90
C GLN A 12 18.41 5.14 32.20
N GLN A 13 19.18 6.14 32.64
CA GLN A 13 18.89 6.89 33.87
C GLN A 13 17.65 7.80 33.76
N ARG A 14 17.28 8.24 32.55
CA ARG A 14 16.01 8.94 32.24
C ARG A 14 15.15 8.13 31.27
N GLY A 15 15.09 6.82 31.50
CA GLY A 15 14.47 5.83 30.59
C GLY A 15 13.07 6.18 30.12
N LEU A 16 12.17 6.60 31.02
CA LEU A 16 10.78 6.89 30.65
C LEU A 16 10.64 8.10 29.72
N ALA A 17 11.34 9.21 30.01
CA ALA A 17 11.28 10.41 29.19
C ALA A 17 11.95 10.20 27.83
N SER A 18 13.09 9.51 27.80
CA SER A 18 13.80 9.21 26.55
C SER A 18 13.07 8.17 25.69
N LEU A 19 12.36 7.22 26.30
CA LEU A 19 11.48 6.30 25.55
C LEU A 19 10.33 7.06 24.93
N LEU A 20 9.66 7.93 25.69
CA LEU A 20 8.47 8.62 25.21
C LEU A 20 8.79 9.57 24.03
N THR A 21 9.94 10.24 24.05
CA THR A 21 10.40 11.06 22.93
C THR A 21 10.78 10.22 21.71
N MET A 22 11.47 9.09 21.91
CA MET A 22 11.82 8.16 20.82
C MET A 22 10.57 7.54 20.19
N LEU A 23 9.57 7.19 21.00
CA LEU A 23 8.30 6.63 20.52
C LEU A 23 7.51 7.67 19.71
N SER A 24 7.48 8.92 20.17
CA SER A 24 6.86 10.03 19.43
C SER A 24 7.54 10.25 18.06
N MET A 25 8.86 10.29 18.03
CA MET A 25 9.64 10.40 16.78
C MET A 25 9.39 9.21 15.86
N ALA A 26 9.39 7.98 16.41
CA ALA A 26 9.17 6.76 15.65
C ALA A 26 7.77 6.72 15.03
N LEU A 27 6.73 7.11 15.76
CA LEU A 27 5.36 7.19 15.23
C LEU A 27 5.26 8.23 14.11
N GLY A 28 5.87 9.41 14.27
CA GLY A 28 5.88 10.44 13.24
C GLY A 28 6.53 9.97 11.94
N VAL A 29 7.72 9.35 12.04
CA VAL A 29 8.43 8.82 10.87
C VAL A 29 7.70 7.63 10.26
N ALA A 30 7.17 6.72 11.08
CA ALA A 30 6.42 5.56 10.61
C ALA A 30 5.20 5.98 9.78
N LEU A 31 4.47 7.01 10.21
CA LEU A 31 3.31 7.51 9.49
C LEU A 31 3.70 8.07 8.11
N VAL A 32 4.77 8.86 8.04
CA VAL A 32 5.29 9.40 6.76
C VAL A 32 5.70 8.27 5.82
N VAL A 33 6.47 7.30 6.32
CA VAL A 33 6.93 6.15 5.52
C VAL A 33 5.75 5.32 5.03
N LEU A 34 4.74 5.09 5.87
CA LEU A 34 3.55 4.33 5.52
C LEU A 34 2.76 5.02 4.39
N VAL A 35 2.53 6.33 4.49
CA VAL A 35 1.81 7.09 3.45
C VAL A 35 2.55 7.06 2.12
N LEU A 36 3.87 7.29 2.14
CA LEU A 36 4.70 7.23 0.93
C LEU A 36 4.75 5.82 0.33
N GLY A 37 4.85 4.79 1.18
CA GLY A 37 4.87 3.40 0.77
C GLY A 37 3.57 2.97 0.09
N ILE A 38 2.41 3.32 0.66
CA ILE A 38 1.11 3.04 0.05
C ILE A 38 0.98 3.75 -1.30
N GLY A 39 1.35 5.04 -1.37
CA GLY A 39 1.31 5.79 -2.64
C GLY A 39 2.17 5.15 -3.73
N TRP A 40 3.38 4.68 -3.36
CA TRP A 40 4.27 3.98 -4.29
C TRP A 40 3.70 2.63 -4.74
N VAL A 41 3.20 1.81 -3.81
CA VAL A 41 2.59 0.50 -4.14
C VAL A 41 1.38 0.67 -5.05
N ILE A 42 0.55 1.68 -4.80
CA ILE A 42 -0.61 1.99 -5.65
C ILE A 42 -0.14 2.39 -7.05
N SER A 43 0.76 3.37 -7.16
CA SER A 43 1.29 3.84 -8.45
C SER A 43 1.96 2.72 -9.25
N GLU A 44 2.75 1.88 -8.57
CA GLU A 44 3.41 0.74 -9.19
C GLU A 44 2.41 -0.35 -9.62
N SER A 45 1.36 -0.59 -8.83
CA SER A 45 0.26 -1.49 -9.22
C SER A 45 -0.49 -0.94 -10.43
N PHE A 46 -0.68 0.38 -10.52
CA PHE A 46 -1.25 1.01 -11.71
C PHE A 46 -0.32 0.89 -12.92
N ALA A 47 0.97 1.18 -12.78
CA ALA A 47 1.95 1.08 -13.86
C ALA A 47 2.08 -0.35 -14.39
N ARG A 48 2.15 -1.35 -13.51
CA ARG A 48 2.22 -2.77 -13.89
C ARG A 48 0.98 -3.24 -14.64
N ASN A 49 -0.21 -2.86 -14.18
CA ASN A 49 -1.48 -3.27 -14.82
C ASN A 49 -1.78 -2.48 -16.11
N SER A 50 -1.27 -1.25 -16.25
CA SER A 50 -1.44 -0.45 -17.47
C SER A 50 -0.58 -0.92 -18.63
N ASN A 51 0.55 -1.60 -18.34
CA ASN A 51 1.49 -2.07 -19.36
C ASN A 51 1.15 -3.47 -19.90
N VAL A 52 0.08 -4.08 -19.40
CA VAL A 52 -0.52 -5.29 -20.00
C VAL A 52 -1.54 -4.77 -21.01
N GLY A 53 -1.19 -4.77 -22.29
CA GLY A 53 -2.04 -4.21 -23.36
C GLY A 53 -3.38 -4.92 -23.49
N TYR A 54 -4.36 -4.54 -22.67
CA TYR A 54 -5.73 -5.03 -22.75
C TYR A 54 -6.42 -4.35 -23.94
N ASN A 55 -6.39 -4.99 -25.12
CA ASN A 55 -7.05 -4.50 -26.33
C ASN A 55 -8.59 -4.58 -26.25
N LEU A 56 -9.14 -5.45 -25.41
CA LEU A 56 -10.58 -5.62 -25.23
C LEU A 56 -10.87 -6.22 -23.86
N ILE A 57 -11.76 -5.58 -23.09
CA ILE A 57 -12.28 -6.10 -21.83
C ILE A 57 -13.76 -6.44 -22.07
N VAL A 58 -14.09 -7.74 -22.05
CA VAL A 58 -15.46 -8.24 -22.20
C VAL A 58 -15.96 -8.71 -20.85
N GLY A 59 -17.12 -8.24 -20.43
CA GLY A 59 -17.71 -8.58 -19.15
C GLY A 59 -19.20 -8.25 -19.10
N ALA A 60 -19.90 -8.76 -18.09
CA ALA A 60 -21.37 -8.69 -18.01
C ALA A 60 -21.87 -7.23 -17.99
N LYS A 61 -23.10 -7.02 -18.44
CA LYS A 61 -23.70 -5.68 -18.63
C LYS A 61 -23.78 -4.92 -17.29
N GLY A 62 -22.81 -4.04 -17.06
CA GLY A 62 -22.66 -3.24 -15.83
C GLY A 62 -21.92 -1.91 -16.08
N GLY A 63 -21.47 -1.23 -15.02
CA GLY A 63 -20.72 0.01 -15.14
C GLY A 63 -19.33 -0.22 -15.74
N SER A 64 -18.97 0.51 -16.80
CA SER A 64 -17.67 0.39 -17.50
C SER A 64 -16.47 0.58 -16.55
N LEU A 65 -16.59 1.48 -15.58
CA LEU A 65 -15.58 1.67 -14.53
C LEU A 65 -15.49 0.46 -13.60
N GLN A 66 -16.62 -0.12 -13.21
CA GLN A 66 -16.65 -1.30 -12.34
C GLN A 66 -16.06 -2.53 -13.03
N LEU A 67 -16.35 -2.69 -14.33
CA LEU A 67 -15.77 -3.74 -15.17
C LEU A 67 -14.25 -3.62 -15.21
N THR A 68 -13.74 -2.42 -15.47
CA THR A 68 -12.29 -2.16 -15.55
C THR A 68 -11.61 -2.35 -14.19
N LEU A 69 -12.20 -1.85 -13.11
CA LEU A 69 -11.66 -2.02 -11.75
C LEU A 69 -11.69 -3.46 -11.25
N ASN A 70 -12.71 -4.25 -11.65
CA ASN A 70 -12.78 -5.67 -11.32
C ASN A 70 -11.79 -6.51 -12.14
N THR A 71 -11.76 -6.33 -13.46
CA THR A 71 -10.98 -7.19 -14.37
C THR A 71 -9.48 -6.89 -14.39
N VAL A 72 -9.09 -5.62 -14.33
CA VAL A 72 -7.68 -5.21 -14.42
C VAL A 72 -7.05 -5.01 -13.04
N PHE A 73 -7.82 -4.49 -12.08
CA PHE A 73 -7.29 -4.09 -10.77
C PHE A 73 -7.73 -5.00 -9.62
N TYR A 74 -8.68 -5.93 -9.83
CA TYR A 74 -9.28 -6.76 -8.77
C TYR A 74 -9.83 -5.96 -7.58
N LEU A 75 -10.13 -4.68 -7.75
CA LEU A 75 -10.53 -3.75 -6.68
C LEU A 75 -12.05 -3.71 -6.45
N SER A 76 -12.84 -4.49 -7.19
CA SER A 76 -14.31 -4.46 -7.08
C SER A 76 -14.94 -5.86 -7.10
N LYS A 77 -16.19 -5.96 -6.62
CA LYS A 77 -16.95 -7.21 -6.59
C LYS A 77 -17.25 -7.70 -8.03
N PRO A 78 -17.14 -9.02 -8.30
CA PRO A 78 -17.52 -9.59 -9.59
C PRO A 78 -18.97 -9.24 -9.90
N ILE A 79 -19.23 -8.77 -11.12
CA ILE A 79 -20.56 -8.31 -11.53
C ILE A 79 -21.44 -9.52 -11.80
N GLU A 80 -20.96 -10.43 -12.66
CA GLU A 80 -21.61 -11.69 -13.01
C GLU A 80 -20.61 -12.58 -13.77
N VAL A 81 -20.78 -13.90 -13.71
CA VAL A 81 -19.99 -14.85 -14.53
C VAL A 81 -20.59 -14.89 -15.94
N LEU A 82 -19.78 -14.58 -16.95
CA LEU A 82 -20.20 -14.70 -18.35
C LEU A 82 -20.20 -16.17 -18.79
N PRO A 83 -21.28 -16.67 -19.41
CA PRO A 83 -21.28 -17.98 -20.05
C PRO A 83 -20.21 -18.04 -21.16
N TYR A 84 -19.53 -19.17 -21.27
CA TYR A 84 -18.46 -19.37 -22.26
C TYR A 84 -18.94 -19.22 -23.72
N GLU A 85 -20.24 -19.39 -23.97
CA GLU A 85 -20.85 -19.27 -25.29
C GLU A 85 -20.91 -17.83 -25.82
N GLU A 86 -20.86 -16.81 -24.95
CA GLU A 86 -20.83 -15.39 -25.34
C GLU A 86 -19.40 -14.89 -25.68
N TYR A 87 -18.38 -15.73 -25.48
CA TYR A 87 -16.98 -15.42 -25.77
C TYR A 87 -16.50 -15.89 -27.15
N LEU A 88 -17.25 -16.78 -27.81
CA LEU A 88 -16.98 -17.27 -29.18
C LEU A 88 -17.56 -16.32 -30.25
#